data_AF-A0A1S2MC27-F1
#
_entry.id   AF-A0A1S2MC27-F1
#
_cell.length_a   1.000
_cell.length_b   1.000
_cell.length_c   1.000
_cell.angle_alpha   90.00
_cell.angle_beta   90.00
_cell.angle_gamma   90.00
#
_symmetry.space_group_name_H-M   'P 1'
#
loop_
_entity.id
_entity.type
_entity.pdbx_description
1 polymer ?
#
loop_
_entity_poly.entity_id
_entity_poly.type
_entity_poly.pdbx_seq_one_letter_code
_entity_poly.pdbx_strand_id
1 'polypeptide(L)'
;MDHITFLPIKPTDSLVVKKIKEKLNKCNGRAMITLLKGDQCEIWYDKNAKGLVSPKIPPENQLLWEAFDAAVEVVIKNGGKVKKGNARSGAKLGSDALPIDSVEGYIAHKVHNVQVGESAFGQVLLLQQY
;
A
#
# COMPACT_ATOMS: atom_id res chain seq x y z
N MET A 1 22.77 -2.56 8.76
CA MET A 1 21.43 -2.02 9.10
C MET A 1 20.57 -3.18 9.50
N ASP A 2 20.19 -3.23 10.77
CA ASP A 2 19.35 -4.29 11.31
C ASP A 2 17.92 -4.03 10.85
N HIS A 3 17.40 -4.91 10.01
CA HIS A 3 15.99 -4.93 9.63
C HIS A 3 15.25 -5.83 10.62
N ILE A 4 14.00 -5.49 10.90
CA ILE A 4 13.16 -6.34 11.74
C ILE A 4 12.98 -7.68 11.00
N THR A 5 13.33 -8.77 11.66
CA THR A 5 13.21 -10.13 11.10
C THR A 5 11.90 -10.81 11.45
N PHE A 6 11.19 -10.27 12.45
CA PHE A 6 9.94 -10.83 12.94
C PHE A 6 9.06 -9.74 13.55
N LEU A 7 7.78 -9.73 13.17
CA LEU A 7 6.75 -8.95 13.86
C LEU A 7 5.64 -9.86 14.41
N PRO A 8 5.26 -9.72 15.69
CA PRO A 8 4.18 -10.50 16.25
C PRO A 8 2.86 -10.17 15.54
N ILE A 9 2.09 -11.23 15.28
CA ILE A 9 0.75 -11.13 14.69
C ILE A 9 -0.22 -10.89 15.84
N LYS A 10 -0.89 -9.74 15.85
CA LYS A 10 -1.81 -9.33 16.90
C LYS A 10 -3.24 -9.77 16.57
N PRO A 11 -4.08 -10.10 17.56
CA PRO A 11 -5.51 -10.37 17.33
C PRO A 11 -6.23 -9.23 16.61
N THR A 12 -5.82 -7.98 16.89
CA THR A 12 -6.34 -6.74 16.29
C THR A 12 -5.89 -6.49 14.86
N ASP A 13 -4.89 -7.22 14.34
CA ASP A 13 -4.47 -7.07 12.95
C ASP A 13 -5.59 -7.54 12.01
N SER A 14 -5.76 -6.85 10.89
CA SER A 14 -6.66 -7.28 9.81
C SER A 14 -6.20 -8.61 9.20
N LEU A 15 -7.10 -9.31 8.48
CA LEU A 15 -6.74 -10.56 7.82
C LEU A 15 -5.60 -10.38 6.80
N VAL A 16 -5.57 -9.24 6.07
CA VAL A 16 -4.51 -8.97 5.09
C VAL A 16 -3.17 -8.72 5.78
N VAL A 17 -3.14 -7.93 6.86
CA VAL A 17 -1.93 -7.66 7.63
C VAL A 17 -1.41 -8.94 8.29
N LYS A 18 -2.31 -9.76 8.87
CA LYS A 18 -1.97 -11.09 9.41
C LYS A 18 -1.28 -11.93 8.34
N LYS A 19 -1.86 -12.02 7.14
CA LYS A 19 -1.31 -12.84 6.06
C LYS A 19 0.05 -12.36 5.56
N ILE A 20 0.24 -11.04 5.46
CA ILE A 20 1.52 -10.44 5.09
C ILE A 20 2.57 -10.78 6.16
N LYS A 21 2.25 -10.54 7.44
CA LYS A 21 3.16 -10.83 8.55
C LYS A 21 3.53 -12.31 8.63
N GLU A 22 2.57 -13.22 8.49
CA GLU A 22 2.82 -14.68 8.43
C GLU A 22 3.83 -15.04 7.35
N LYS A 23 3.65 -14.52 6.14
CA LYS A 23 4.53 -14.81 5.00
C LYS A 23 5.92 -14.21 5.21
N LEU A 24 6.01 -12.97 5.66
CA LEU A 24 7.28 -12.29 5.84
C LEU A 24 8.07 -12.86 7.02
N ASN A 25 7.42 -13.19 8.14
CA ASN A 25 8.06 -13.83 9.30
C ASN A 25 8.68 -15.19 8.94
N LYS A 26 8.05 -15.96 8.03
CA LYS A 26 8.62 -17.22 7.52
C LYS A 26 9.87 -17.03 6.67
N CYS A 27 10.10 -15.81 6.17
CA CYS A 27 11.22 -15.43 5.33
C CYS A 27 12.18 -14.47 6.06
N ASN A 28 12.26 -14.55 7.39
CA ASN A 28 13.12 -13.69 8.23
C ASN A 28 12.86 -12.19 8.03
N GLY A 29 11.60 -11.79 7.87
CA GLY A 29 11.16 -10.39 7.81
C GLY A 29 11.46 -9.68 6.49
N ARG A 30 11.87 -10.43 5.46
CA ARG A 30 12.14 -9.92 4.11
C ARG A 30 11.61 -10.88 3.05
N ALA A 31 11.25 -10.36 1.89
CA ALA A 31 10.87 -11.18 0.74
C ALA A 31 11.17 -10.48 -0.57
N MET A 32 11.45 -11.27 -1.61
CA MET A 32 11.44 -10.80 -2.99
C MET A 32 10.02 -11.00 -3.54
N ILE A 33 9.44 -9.95 -4.11
CA ILE A 33 8.15 -10.01 -4.78
C ILE A 33 8.31 -9.66 -6.26
N THR A 34 7.50 -10.32 -7.09
CA THR A 34 7.38 -9.94 -8.49
C THR A 34 6.32 -8.86 -8.60
N LEU A 35 6.70 -7.76 -9.22
CA LEU A 35 5.85 -6.63 -9.47
C LEU A 35 5.01 -6.88 -10.74
N LEU A 36 4.01 -6.06 -11.01
CA LEU A 36 3.04 -6.26 -12.10
C LEU A 36 3.68 -6.27 -13.50
N LYS A 37 4.79 -5.56 -13.75
CA LYS A 37 5.53 -5.58 -15.03
C LYS A 37 6.61 -6.67 -15.07
N GLY A 38 6.69 -7.52 -14.05
CA GLY A 38 7.62 -8.65 -13.97
C GLY A 38 8.93 -8.36 -13.23
N ASP A 39 9.18 -7.11 -12.86
CA ASP A 39 10.38 -6.73 -12.12
C ASP A 39 10.38 -7.32 -10.70
N GLN A 40 11.56 -7.70 -10.21
CA GLN A 40 11.73 -8.15 -8.83
C GLN A 40 11.92 -6.96 -7.89
N CYS A 41 11.25 -6.97 -6.75
CA CYS A 41 11.38 -5.96 -5.72
C CYS A 41 11.56 -6.63 -4.37
N GLU A 42 12.56 -6.17 -3.63
CA GLU A 42 12.70 -6.57 -2.25
C GLU A 42 11.78 -5.74 -1.36
N ILE A 43 11.13 -6.40 -0.41
CA ILE A 43 10.34 -5.78 0.66
C ILE A 43 10.80 -6.31 2.02
N TRP A 44 10.79 -5.47 3.03
CA TRP A 44 11.04 -5.85 4.42
C TRP A 44 10.21 -4.98 5.38
N TYR A 45 10.17 -5.36 6.66
CA TYR A 45 9.46 -4.57 7.66
C TYR A 45 10.07 -3.18 7.86
N ASP A 46 9.19 -2.17 7.98
CA ASP A 46 9.60 -0.84 8.44
C ASP A 46 10.22 -0.91 9.84
N LYS A 47 11.24 -0.07 10.10
CA LYS A 47 11.94 0.01 11.38
C LYS A 47 11.04 0.36 12.56
N ASN A 48 9.91 1.05 12.31
CA ASN A 48 8.92 1.40 13.34
C ASN A 48 7.74 0.42 13.37
N ALA A 49 7.83 -0.71 12.64
CA ALA A 49 6.79 -1.73 12.53
C ALA A 49 5.43 -1.21 12.00
N LYS A 50 5.41 -0.06 11.30
CA LYS A 50 4.19 0.56 10.77
C LYS A 50 3.76 0.05 9.40
N GLY A 51 4.60 -0.77 8.76
CA GLY A 51 4.36 -1.22 7.40
C GLY A 51 5.55 -1.95 6.82
N LEU A 52 5.73 -1.79 5.51
CA LEU A 52 6.84 -2.32 4.73
C LEU A 52 7.70 -1.21 4.14
N VAL A 53 8.92 -1.56 3.77
CA VAL A 53 9.86 -0.70 3.04
C VAL A 53 10.36 -1.47 1.83
N SER A 54 10.68 -0.74 0.75
CA SER A 54 11.29 -1.26 -0.46
C SER A 54 12.27 -0.22 -1.02
N PRO A 55 13.36 -0.62 -1.69
CA PRO A 55 14.28 0.31 -2.32
C PRO A 55 13.71 0.88 -3.63
N LYS A 56 12.73 0.19 -4.23
CA LYS A 56 12.05 0.60 -5.47
C LYS A 56 10.81 1.46 -5.22
N ILE A 57 10.40 1.59 -3.95
CA ILE A 57 9.22 2.33 -3.54
C ILE A 57 9.69 3.44 -2.59
N PRO A 58 9.52 4.72 -2.96
CA PRO A 58 9.85 5.85 -2.12
C PRO A 58 9.41 5.68 -0.65
N PRO A 59 10.28 5.99 0.32
CA PRO A 59 10.11 5.61 1.71
C PRO A 59 9.03 6.39 2.47
N GLU A 60 8.47 7.45 1.90
CA GLU A 60 7.53 8.32 2.60
C GLU A 60 6.11 7.73 2.66
N ASN A 61 5.86 6.97 3.74
CA ASN A 61 4.53 6.61 4.28
C ASN A 61 3.59 5.81 3.36
N GLN A 62 4.09 5.12 2.34
CA GLN A 62 3.24 4.54 1.30
C GLN A 62 2.82 3.08 1.51
N LEU A 63 3.64 2.29 2.20
CA LEU A 63 3.37 0.86 2.47
C LEU A 63 2.97 0.63 3.93
N LEU A 64 2.18 1.55 4.49
CA LEU A 64 1.63 1.44 5.84
C LEU A 64 0.61 0.29 5.93
N TRP A 65 0.45 -0.30 7.12
CA TRP A 65 -0.59 -1.30 7.34
C TRP A 65 -1.99 -0.78 7.00
N GLU A 66 -2.27 0.49 7.32
CA GLU A 66 -3.54 1.14 7.01
C GLU A 66 -3.81 1.23 5.50
N ALA A 67 -2.76 1.32 4.66
CA ALA A 67 -2.90 1.31 3.21
C ALA A 67 -3.33 -0.07 2.70
N PHE A 68 -2.80 -1.17 3.25
CA PHE A 68 -3.27 -2.51 2.88
C PHE A 68 -4.73 -2.74 3.27
N ASP A 69 -5.12 -2.26 4.45
CA ASP A 69 -6.50 -2.37 4.93
C ASP A 69 -7.46 -1.58 4.05
N ALA A 70 -7.12 -0.33 3.75
CA ALA A 70 -7.93 0.52 2.88
C ALA A 70 -8.05 -0.04 1.45
N ALA A 71 -7.02 -0.72 0.94
CA ALA A 71 -7.06 -1.36 -0.38
C ALA A 71 -8.04 -2.54 -0.40
N VAL A 72 -8.04 -3.38 0.64
CA VAL A 72 -8.99 -4.49 0.77
C VAL A 72 -10.41 -3.97 0.96
N GLU A 73 -10.57 -2.94 1.79
CA GLU A 73 -11.87 -2.33 2.06
C GLU A 73 -12.53 -1.76 0.80
N VAL A 74 -11.79 -1.02 -0.03
CA VAL A 74 -12.34 -0.45 -1.26
C VAL A 74 -12.69 -1.53 -2.29
N VAL A 75 -11.92 -2.62 -2.35
CA VAL A 75 -12.25 -3.78 -3.20
C VAL A 75 -13.57 -4.40 -2.74
N ILE A 76 -13.74 -4.63 -1.44
CA ILE A 76 -14.97 -5.21 -0.88
C ILE A 76 -16.17 -4.28 -1.12
N LYS A 77 -16.01 -2.98 -0.87
CA LYS A 77 -17.07 -1.96 -1.08
C LYS A 77 -17.55 -1.90 -2.53
N ASN A 78 -16.66 -2.13 -3.49
CA ASN A 78 -16.98 -2.13 -4.92
C ASN A 78 -17.36 -3.52 -5.46
N GLY A 79 -17.82 -4.44 -4.61
CA GLY A 79 -18.28 -5.75 -5.07
C GLY A 79 -17.17 -6.68 -5.58
N GLY A 80 -15.95 -6.50 -5.08
CA GLY A 80 -14.80 -7.37 -5.37
C GLY A 80 -13.94 -6.96 -6.56
N LYS A 81 -14.31 -5.91 -7.29
CA LYS A 81 -13.50 -5.36 -8.40
C LYS A 81 -13.48 -3.84 -8.34
N VAL A 82 -12.31 -3.27 -8.54
CA VAL A 82 -12.11 -1.83 -8.44
C VAL A 82 -11.03 -1.38 -9.41
N LYS A 83 -11.13 -0.13 -9.90
CA LYS A 83 -10.07 0.48 -10.71
C LYS A 83 -8.87 0.82 -9.83
N LYS A 84 -7.69 0.76 -10.41
CA LYS A 84 -6.46 1.17 -9.72
C LYS A 84 -6.45 2.67 -9.40
N GLY A 85 -6.74 3.53 -10.36
CA GLY A 85 -6.48 4.98 -10.28
C GLY A 85 -5.08 5.35 -10.79
N ASN A 86 -4.83 6.65 -11.01
CA ASN A 86 -3.58 7.19 -11.57
C ASN A 86 -3.10 8.47 -10.84
N ALA A 87 -2.82 8.37 -9.55
CA ALA A 87 -2.34 9.45 -8.70
C ALA A 87 -1.00 10.04 -9.17
N ARG A 88 -0.13 9.23 -9.79
CA ARG A 88 1.16 9.69 -10.32
C ARG A 88 1.06 10.56 -11.57
N SER A 89 -0.10 10.67 -12.23
CA SER A 89 -0.21 11.59 -13.37
C SER A 89 -0.37 13.05 -12.95
N GLY A 90 -0.34 13.37 -11.66
CA GLY A 90 -0.75 14.69 -11.15
C GLY A 90 -2.27 14.86 -11.16
N ALA A 91 -3.03 13.77 -11.34
CA ALA A 91 -4.48 13.79 -11.31
C ALA A 91 -4.98 14.22 -9.93
N LYS A 92 -6.04 15.02 -9.95
CA LYS A 92 -6.73 15.44 -8.74
C LYS A 92 -7.67 14.34 -8.25
N LEU A 93 -7.76 14.17 -6.94
CA LEU A 93 -8.70 13.23 -6.35
C LEU A 93 -10.13 13.58 -6.77
N GLY A 94 -10.90 12.58 -7.19
CA GLY A 94 -12.26 12.72 -7.69
C GLY A 94 -12.36 12.98 -9.20
N SER A 95 -11.24 13.07 -9.91
CA SER A 95 -11.24 13.13 -11.39
C SER A 95 -11.40 11.73 -12.02
N ASP A 96 -11.71 11.67 -13.31
CA ASP A 96 -11.78 10.40 -14.06
C ASP A 96 -10.48 9.57 -13.99
N ALA A 97 -9.34 10.25 -13.88
CA ALA A 97 -8.02 9.63 -13.77
C ALA A 97 -7.70 9.17 -12.33
N LEU A 98 -8.30 9.79 -11.31
CA LEU A 98 -8.17 9.37 -9.91
C LEU A 98 -9.53 9.40 -9.19
N PRO A 99 -10.45 8.46 -9.52
CA PRO A 99 -11.73 8.36 -8.85
C PRO A 99 -11.55 8.05 -7.35
N ILE A 100 -12.41 8.60 -6.50
CA ILE A 100 -12.34 8.38 -5.04
C ILE A 100 -12.57 6.91 -4.64
N ASP A 101 -13.31 6.17 -5.47
CA ASP A 101 -13.60 4.76 -5.32
C ASP A 101 -12.53 3.85 -5.95
N SER A 102 -11.48 4.41 -6.57
CA SER A 102 -10.32 3.65 -7.02
C SER A 102 -9.38 3.30 -5.86
N VAL A 103 -8.50 2.30 -6.02
CA VAL A 103 -7.55 1.95 -4.96
C VAL A 103 -6.65 3.12 -4.58
N GLU A 104 -6.05 3.77 -5.59
CA GLU A 104 -5.19 4.94 -5.42
C GLU A 104 -5.95 6.12 -4.80
N GLY A 105 -7.15 6.42 -5.30
CA GLY A 105 -7.95 7.53 -4.77
C GLY A 105 -8.45 7.28 -3.34
N TYR A 106 -8.87 6.05 -3.04
CA TYR A 106 -9.44 5.72 -1.73
C TYR A 106 -8.42 5.85 -0.61
N ILE A 107 -7.18 5.42 -0.85
CA ILE A 107 -6.10 5.53 0.14
C ILE A 107 -5.57 6.95 0.21
N ALA A 108 -5.54 7.70 -0.91
CA ALA A 108 -5.25 9.13 -0.89
C ALA A 108 -6.14 9.83 0.13
N HIS A 109 -7.44 9.56 0.02
CA HIS A 109 -8.42 10.15 0.87
C HIS A 109 -8.33 9.62 2.31
N LYS A 110 -8.34 8.30 2.49
CA LYS A 110 -8.51 7.68 3.80
C LYS A 110 -7.25 7.66 4.66
N VAL A 111 -6.09 7.45 4.04
CA VAL A 111 -4.81 7.27 4.77
C VAL A 111 -4.01 8.57 4.78
N HIS A 112 -4.08 9.35 3.69
CA HIS A 112 -3.31 10.58 3.54
C HIS A 112 -4.13 11.86 3.68
N ASN A 113 -5.44 11.77 3.90
CA ASN A 113 -6.36 12.91 4.04
C ASN A 113 -6.35 13.88 2.84
N VAL A 114 -6.03 13.40 1.64
CA VAL A 114 -6.13 14.18 0.40
C VAL A 114 -7.60 14.53 0.16
N GLN A 115 -7.89 15.81 -0.08
CA GLN A 115 -9.23 16.29 -0.36
C GLN A 115 -9.57 16.20 -1.84
N VAL A 116 -10.85 16.10 -2.15
CA VAL A 116 -11.33 16.12 -3.55
C VAL A 116 -10.88 17.42 -4.21
N GLY A 117 -10.32 17.32 -5.41
CA GLY A 117 -9.74 18.47 -6.13
C GLY A 117 -8.27 18.76 -5.81
N GLU A 118 -7.68 18.12 -4.80
CA GLU A 118 -6.25 18.20 -4.51
C GLU A 118 -5.47 17.15 -5.32
N SER A 119 -4.21 17.47 -5.61
CA SER A 119 -3.29 16.52 -6.23
C SER A 119 -2.86 15.47 -5.20
N ALA A 120 -3.02 14.20 -5.54
CA ALA A 120 -2.47 13.10 -4.74
C ALA A 120 -1.00 12.80 -5.09
N PHE A 121 -0.39 13.58 -6.00
CA PHE A 121 0.98 13.41 -6.45
C PHE A 121 1.97 13.56 -5.27
N GLY A 122 2.69 12.49 -4.96
CA GLY A 122 3.64 12.41 -3.83
C GLY A 122 3.08 11.79 -2.55
N GLN A 123 1.78 11.98 -2.27
CA GLN A 123 1.15 11.45 -1.05
C GLN A 123 0.64 10.02 -1.26
N VAL A 124 0.24 9.70 -2.49
CA VAL A 124 -0.11 8.34 -2.90
C VAL A 124 0.85 7.88 -3.97
N LEU A 125 1.93 7.22 -3.56
CA LEU A 125 2.36 6.06 -4.34
C LEU A 125 1.75 4.84 -3.70
N LEU A 126 0.52 4.57 -4.07
CA LEU A 126 0.05 3.21 -3.96
C LEU A 126 0.45 2.42 -5.16
N LEU A 127 0.73 1.12 -4.93
CA LEU A 127 0.39 0.02 -5.83
C LEU A 127 0.63 0.32 -7.31
N GLN A 128 1.69 1.09 -7.54
CA GLN A 128 2.26 1.31 -8.83
C GLN A 128 3.16 0.11 -8.96
N GLN A 129 2.84 -0.77 -9.90
CA GLN A 129 3.47 -0.58 -11.20
C GLN A 129 4.94 -0.22 -11.01
N TYR A 130 5.67 -1.22 -10.55
CA TYR A 130 6.57 -1.86 -11.48
C TYR A 130 6.06 -3.28 -11.71
#